data_AF-A0A433X5L3-F1
#
_entry.id   AF-A0A433X5L3-F1
#
_cell.length_a   1.000
_cell.length_b   1.000
_cell.length_c   1.000
_cell.angle_alpha   90.00
_cell.angle_beta   90.00
_cell.angle_gamma   90.00
#
_symmetry.space_group_name_H-M   'P 1'
#
loop_
_entity.id
_entity.type
_entity.pdbx_description
1 polymer ?
#
loop_
_entity_poly.entity_id
_entity_poly.type
_entity_poly.pdbx_seq_one_letter_code
_entity_poly.pdbx_strand_id
1 'polypeptide(L)' 'MSSRAGTETARLRRLRRFGHRRGYTILAAQRPASKVAGGGYMLSLDATFKPVLGDEPIPYSASLDEVEAYLEALEDEA' A
#
# COMPACT_ATOMS: atom_id res chain seq x y z
N MET A 1 22.22 1.84 15.95
CA MET A 1 21.88 2.08 14.53
C MET A 1 20.41 1.72 14.33
N SER A 2 19.52 2.72 14.32
CA SER A 2 18.09 2.48 14.09
C SER A 2 17.84 2.42 12.59
N SER A 3 17.69 1.20 12.04
CA SER A 3 17.44 1.03 10.61
C SER A 3 15.99 1.39 10.31
N ARG A 4 15.74 2.59 9.77
CA ARG A 4 14.43 3.03 9.22
C ARG A 4 13.77 1.96 8.35
N ALA A 5 14.57 1.20 7.59
CA ALA A 5 14.11 0.09 6.75
C ALA A 5 13.41 -1.04 7.52
N GLY A 6 13.82 -1.29 8.78
CA GLY A 6 13.14 -2.26 9.64
C GLY A 6 11.74 -1.80 10.03
N THR A 7 11.59 -0.50 10.31
CA THR A 7 10.31 0.12 10.66
C THR A 7 9.33 0.11 9.49
N GLU A 8 9.78 0.45 8.29
CA GLU A 8 8.92 0.50 7.10
C GLU A 8 8.47 -0.90 6.65
N THR A 9 9.40 -1.87 6.63
CA THR A 9 9.06 -3.27 6.31
C THR A 9 8.10 -3.86 7.35
N ALA A 10 8.29 -3.55 8.63
CA ALA A 10 7.38 -3.99 9.69
C ALA A 10 5.99 -3.35 9.53
N ARG A 11 5.92 -2.07 9.18
CA ARG A 11 4.67 -1.35 8.89
C ARG A 11 3.93 -1.97 7.71
N LEU A 12 4.60 -2.20 6.57
CA LEU A 12 4.01 -2.87 5.41
C LEU A 12 3.43 -4.25 5.78
N ARG A 13 4.13 -5.06 6.57
CA ARG A 13 3.62 -6.37 7.02
C ARG A 13 2.39 -6.27 7.91
N ARG A 14 2.26 -5.19 8.70
CA ARG A 14 1.06 -4.93 9.50
C ARG A 14 -0.10 -4.54 8.60
N LEU A 15 0.12 -3.56 7.71
CA LEU A 15 -0.91 -3.07 6.77
C LEU A 15 -1.41 -4.17 5.84
N ARG A 16 -0.53 -5.06 5.35
CA ARG A 16 -0.94 -6.22 4.54
C ARG A 16 -1.89 -7.15 5.28
N ARG A 17 -1.61 -7.43 6.56
CA ARG A 17 -2.50 -8.27 7.38
C ARG A 17 -3.84 -7.59 7.62
N PHE A 18 -3.83 -6.27 7.83
CA PHE A 18 -5.04 -5.49 8.05
C PHE A 18 -5.90 -5.40 6.79
N GLY A 19 -5.31 -5.05 5.66
CA GLY A 19 -5.98 -4.98 4.36
C GLY A 19 -6.55 -6.32 3.93
N HIS A 20 -5.80 -7.41 4.07
CA HIS A 20 -6.27 -8.73 3.63
C HIS A 20 -7.52 -9.20 4.38
N ARG A 21 -7.65 -8.88 5.68
CA ARG A 21 -8.87 -9.17 6.45
C ARG A 21 -10.10 -8.43 5.91
N ARG A 22 -9.89 -7.35 5.17
CA ARG A 22 -10.93 -6.50 4.57
C ARG A 22 -11.05 -6.70 3.05
N GLY A 23 -10.35 -7.69 2.49
CA GLY A 23 -10.38 -7.98 1.05
C GLY A 23 -9.55 -7.03 0.20
N TYR A 24 -8.45 -6.49 0.74
CA TYR A 24 -7.49 -5.67 0.00
C TYR A 24 -6.07 -6.24 0.04
N THR A 25 -5.38 -6.13 -1.09
CA THR A 25 -3.97 -6.52 -1.26
C THR A 25 -3.11 -5.29 -1.52
N ILE A 26 -2.02 -5.15 -0.76
CA ILE A 26 -1.00 -4.11 -0.96
C ILE A 26 0.13 -4.68 -1.82
N LEU A 27 0.22 -4.20 -3.05
CA LEU A 27 1.28 -4.51 -3.99
C LEU A 27 2.43 -3.52 -3.82
N ALA A 28 3.67 -4.03 -3.91
CA ALA A 28 4.88 -3.22 -3.81
C ALA A 28 5.68 -3.37 -5.11
N ALA A 29 6.24 -2.27 -5.61
CA ALA A 29 7.02 -2.28 -6.84
C ALA A 29 8.28 -3.15 -6.69
N GLN A 30 8.46 -4.16 -7.54
CA GLN A 30 9.61 -5.09 -7.46
C GLN A 30 10.90 -4.55 -8.10
N ARG A 31 10.83 -3.50 -8.93
CA ARG A 31 11.99 -2.84 -9.53
C ARG A 31 11.96 -1.35 -9.22
N PRO A 32 13.11 -0.70 -9.03
CA PRO A 32 13.21 0.74 -9.11
C PRO A 32 13.02 1.12 -10.58
N ALA A 33 11.77 1.15 -11.04
CA ALA A 33 11.50 1.97 -12.20
C ALA A 33 11.85 3.39 -11.74
N SER A 34 12.78 4.04 -12.42
CA SER A 34 13.18 5.44 -12.22
C SER A 34 12.01 6.45 -12.36
N LYS A 35 10.77 5.97 -12.37
CA LYS A 35 9.48 6.64 -12.52
C LYS A 35 8.48 6.34 -11.40
N VAL A 36 8.88 5.67 -10.32
CA VAL A 36 8.01 5.57 -9.13
C VAL A 36 8.03 6.95 -8.45
N ALA A 37 7.06 7.79 -8.79
CA ALA A 37 6.86 9.06 -8.13
C ALA A 37 6.44 8.80 -6.68
N GLY A 38 7.42 8.78 -5.76
CA GLY A 38 7.25 8.93 -4.32
C GLY A 38 6.67 7.76 -3.52
N GLY A 39 5.87 6.88 -4.13
CA GLY A 39 5.04 5.94 -3.37
C GLY A 39 5.55 4.51 -3.24
N GLY A 40 5.72 3.80 -4.36
CA GLY A 40 6.19 2.41 -4.39
C GLY A 40 5.14 1.35 -4.04
N TYR A 41 3.92 1.77 -3.67
CA TYR A 41 2.83 0.89 -3.28
C TYR A 41 1.57 1.13 -4.10
N MET A 42 0.73 0.09 -4.18
CA MET A 42 -0.57 0.12 -4.83
C MET A 42 -1.52 -0.75 -4.02
N LEU A 43 -2.76 -0.31 -3.85
CA LEU A 43 -3.82 -1.08 -3.19
C LEU A 43 -4.78 -1.63 -4.23
N SER A 44 -5.12 -2.91 -4.13
CA SER A 44 -6.07 -3.57 -5.03
C SER A 44 -7.10 -4.38 -4.24
N LEU A 45 -8.30 -4.55 -4.81
CA LEU A 45 -9.32 -5.43 -4.25
C LEU A 45 -8.95 -6.90 -4.47
N ASP A 46 -9.04 -7.72 -3.43
CA ASP A 46 -8.74 -9.15 -3.49
C ASP A 46 -9.71 -9.89 -4.42
N ALA A 47 -10.99 -9.49 -4.43
CA ALA A 47 -12.03 -10.17 -5.20
C ALA A 47 -11.91 -9.97 -6.72
N THR A 48 -11.38 -8.83 -7.16
CA THR A 48 -11.41 -8.43 -8.58
C THR A 48 -10.05 -8.03 -9.14
N PHE A 49 -9.02 -7.94 -8.29
CA PHE A 49 -7.70 -7.41 -8.60
C PHE A 49 -7.72 -5.98 -9.19
N LYS A 50 -8.84 -5.27 -9.02
CA LYS A 50 -8.95 -3.88 -9.48
C LYS A 50 -8.12 -2.99 -8.56
N PRO A 51 -7.27 -2.11 -9.12
CA PRO A 51 -6.60 -1.10 -8.33
C PRO A 51 -7.62 -0.12 -7.74
N VAL A 52 -7.38 0.29 -6.51
CA VAL A 52 -8.19 1.25 -5.77
C VAL A 52 -7.38 2.49 -5.40
N LEU A 53 -6.07 2.32 -5.16
CA LEU A 53 -5.16 3.39 -4.82
C LEU A 53 -3.79 3.15 -5.47
N GLY A 54 -3.17 4.21 -5.99
CA GLY A 54 -1.79 4.15 -6.48
C GLY A 54 -1.62 3.60 -7.90
N ASP A 55 -2.64 3.67 -8.75
CA ASP A 55 -2.59 3.19 -10.15
C ASP A 55 -2.46 4.32 -11.17
N GLU A 56 -3.12 5.45 -10.90
CA GLU A 56 -3.10 6.63 -11.78
C GLU A 56 -2.41 7.82 -11.10
N PRO A 57 -1.70 8.69 -11.87
CA PRO A 57 -1.43 8.61 -13.31
C PRO A 57 -0.32 7.60 -13.69
N ILE A 58 0.36 7.02 -12.71
CA ILE A 58 1.44 6.04 -12.89
C ILE A 58 1.24 4.93 -11.84
N PRO A 59 1.39 3.64 -12.19
CA PRO A 59 1.28 2.56 -11.24
C PRO A 59 2.31 2.66 -10.11
N TYR A 60 1.91 2.20 -8.93
CA TYR A 60 2.68 2.27 -7.69
C TYR A 60 3.01 3.70 -7.23
N SER A 61 2.12 4.65 -7.49
CA SER A 61 2.28 6.04 -7.07
C SER A 61 1.99 6.27 -5.58
N ALA A 62 1.31 5.35 -4.90
CA ALA A 62 0.88 5.54 -3.52
C ALA A 62 1.97 5.19 -2.50
N SER A 63 2.06 6.00 -1.44
CA SER A 63 2.91 5.80 -0.27
C SER A 63 2.26 4.91 0.78
N LEU A 64 3.04 4.42 1.77
CA LEU A 64 2.46 3.69 2.90
C LEU A 64 1.55 4.56 3.78
N ASP A 65 1.81 5.87 3.84
CA ASP A 65 0.97 6.80 4.60
C ASP A 65 -0.42 6.88 3.99
N GLU A 66 -0.51 7.00 2.65
CA GLU A 66 -1.79 7.03 1.93
C GLU A 66 -2.53 5.69 2.01
N VAL A 67 -1.80 4.57 1.94
CA VAL A 67 -2.38 3.24 2.10
C VAL A 67 -2.92 3.03 3.52
N GLU A 68 -2.19 3.46 4.55
CA GLU A 68 -2.65 3.38 5.93
C GLU A 68 -3.89 4.26 6.14
N ALA A 69 -3.86 5.52 5.71
CA ALA A 69 -5.01 6.43 5.83
C ALA A 69 -6.25 5.90 5.11
N TYR A 70 -6.11 5.30 3.93
CA TYR A 70 -7.23 4.68 3.21
C TYR A 70 -7.82 3.50 4.01
N LEU A 71 -6.95 2.65 4.57
CA LEU A 71 -7.38 1.49 5.35
C LEU A 71 -8.01 1.89 6.70
N GLU A 72 -7.52 2.95 7.34
CA GLU A 72 -8.09 3.51 8.57
C GLU A 72 -9.46 4.17 8.31
N ALA A 73 -9.62 4.91 7.21
CA ALA A 73 -10.91 5.49 6.85
C ALA A 73 -12.02 4.40 6.67
N LEU A 74 -11.65 3.22 6.17
CA LEU A 74 -12.57 2.08 6.09
C LEU A 74 -12.93 1.47 7.46
N GLU A 75 -12.15 1.72 8.51
CA GLU A 75 -12.46 1.28 9.87
C GLU A 75 -13.45 2.22 10.55
N ASP A 76 -13.36 3.53 10.30
CA ASP A 76 -14.28 4.52 10.87
C ASP A 76 -15.70 4.44 10.25
N GLU A 77 -15.84 3.85 9.05
CA GLU A 77 -17.12 3.69 8.36
C GLU A 77 -17.86 2.36 8.71
N ALA A 78 -17.25 1.46 9.49
CA ALA A 78 -17.76 0.11 9.79
C ALA A 78 -18.33 -0.03 11.20
#